data_AF-A0AAW1T990-F1
#
_entry.id   AF-A0AAW1T990-F1
#
_cell.length_a   1.000
_cell.length_b   1.000
_cell.length_c   1.000
_cell.angle_alpha   90.00
_cell.angle_beta   90.00
_cell.angle_gamma   90.00
#
_symmetry.space_group_name_H-M   'P 1'
#
loop_
_entity.id
_entity.type
_entity.pdbx_description
1 polymer ?
#
loop_
_entity_poly.entity_id
_entity_poly.type
_entity_poly.pdbx_seq_one_letter_code
_entity_poly.pdbx_strand_id
1 'polypeptide(L)'
;MSPLRQEARDAYNFNAYLVVSRVYEDEDEAGMGSSKATGKQPKKPPAGPKKVVYARPEDEYFHKQAEWSYIFPVANRATEKDELRQLRIVMCLKPAKLKLARKELDKVVGNPVAALAAA
;
A
#
# COMPACT_ATOMS: atom_id res chain seq x y z
N MET A 1 17.97 34.35 5.83
CA MET A 1 17.76 33.06 6.55
C MET A 1 19.12 32.42 6.77
N SER A 2 19.57 32.28 8.01
CA SER A 2 20.83 31.58 8.29
C SER A 2 20.70 30.12 7.84
N PRO A 3 21.61 29.59 7.02
CA PRO A 3 21.59 28.18 6.69
C PRO A 3 21.86 27.41 7.97
N LEU A 4 20.83 26.76 8.53
CA LEU A 4 21.05 25.64 9.44
C LEU A 4 22.09 24.73 8.76
N ARG A 5 23.28 24.60 9.38
CA ARG A 5 24.43 23.89 8.82
C ARG A 5 23.97 22.55 8.25
N GLN A 6 24.42 22.21 7.05
CA GLN A 6 24.02 20.98 6.35
C GLN A 6 24.17 19.75 7.25
N GLU A 7 25.21 19.72 8.09
CA GLU A 7 25.46 18.69 9.12
C GLU A 7 24.28 18.46 10.06
N ALA A 8 23.62 19.53 10.52
CA ALA A 8 22.45 19.41 11.38
C ALA A 8 21.28 18.78 10.62
N ARG A 9 21.06 19.19 9.35
CA ARG A 9 20.00 18.60 8.51
C ARG A 9 20.24 17.12 8.26
N ASP A 10 21.48 16.74 7.99
CA ASP A 10 21.84 15.36 7.70
C ASP A 10 21.66 14.46 8.94
N ALA A 11 21.91 14.97 10.15
CA ALA A 11 21.67 14.25 11.40
C ALA A 11 20.19 13.97 11.70
N TYR A 12 19.26 14.75 11.15
CA TYR A 12 17.80 14.55 11.34
C TYR A 12 17.13 13.79 10.20
N ASN A 13 17.88 13.27 9.23
CA ASN A 13 17.30 12.47 8.16
C ASN A 13 16.98 11.05 8.66
N PHE A 14 15.75 10.61 8.42
CA PHE A 14 15.36 9.23 8.70
C PHE A 14 16.00 8.27 7.69
N ASN A 15 16.51 7.14 8.18
CA ASN A 15 17.07 6.07 7.34
C ASN A 15 15.98 5.18 6.74
N ALA A 16 14.81 5.10 7.38
CA ALA A 16 13.66 4.35 6.95
C ALA A 16 12.38 5.00 7.46
N TYR A 17 11.28 4.77 6.74
CA TYR A 17 9.94 5.20 7.09
C TYR A 17 9.07 3.96 7.23
N LEU A 18 8.35 3.85 8.35
CA LEU A 18 7.33 2.85 8.55
C LEU A 18 5.96 3.48 8.31
N VAL A 19 5.25 3.01 7.30
CA VAL A 19 3.91 3.49 6.96
C VAL A 19 2.91 2.42 7.32
N VAL A 20 1.93 2.79 8.14
CA VAL A 20 0.80 1.92 8.49
C VAL A 20 -0.45 2.50 7.84
N SER A 21 -1.11 1.72 6.98
CA SER A 21 -2.32 2.16 6.29
C SER A 21 -3.43 1.12 6.32
N ARG A 22 -4.62 1.54 5.91
CA ARG A 22 -5.79 0.70 5.69
C ARG A 22 -5.79 0.23 4.24
N VAL A 23 -6.02 -1.05 4.06
CA VAL A 23 -6.31 -1.64 2.75
C VAL A 23 -7.53 -2.55 2.90
N TYR A 24 -8.15 -2.85 1.79
CA TYR A 24 -9.27 -3.77 1.75
C TYR A 24 -8.97 -4.90 0.78
N GLU A 25 -9.56 -6.04 1.03
CA GLU A 25 -9.47 -7.23 0.21
C GLU A 25 -10.86 -7.58 -0.28
N ASP A 26 -10.98 -7.76 -1.58
CA ASP A 26 -12.21 -8.23 -2.22
C ASP A 26 -12.19 -9.77 -2.22
N GLU A 27 -13.14 -10.38 -1.50
CA GLU A 27 -13.24 -11.84 -1.42
C GLU A 27 -13.94 -12.45 -2.65
N ASP A 28 -14.69 -11.67 -3.44
CA ASP A 28 -15.49 -12.18 -4.56
C ASP A 28 -14.64 -12.51 -5.80
N GLU A 29 -13.49 -11.86 -6.00
CA GLU A 29 -12.52 -12.25 -7.03
C GLU A 29 -11.68 -13.49 -6.64
N ALA A 30 -11.68 -13.89 -5.35
CA ALA A 30 -10.99 -15.11 -4.91
C ALA A 30 -11.83 -16.40 -5.14
N GLY A 31 -13.07 -16.26 -5.62
CA GLY A 31 -14.07 -17.33 -5.69
C GLY A 31 -14.79 -17.53 -7.03
N MET A 32 -14.56 -16.72 -8.06
CA MET A 32 -15.18 -16.90 -9.40
C MET A 32 -14.56 -18.04 -10.23
N GLY A 33 -14.29 -19.17 -9.57
CA GLY A 33 -13.71 -20.37 -10.15
C GLY A 33 -14.14 -21.65 -9.45
N SER A 34 -15.38 -21.76 -8.95
CA SER A 34 -15.96 -23.08 -8.71
C SER A 34 -17.48 -23.09 -8.80
N SER A 35 -17.90 -23.61 -9.95
CA SER A 35 -19.20 -24.20 -10.23
C SER A 35 -19.79 -24.98 -9.05
N LYS A 36 -21.12 -24.93 -8.93
CA LYS A 36 -21.95 -25.98 -8.32
C LYS A 36 -21.31 -27.36 -8.50
N ALA A 37 -20.82 -27.96 -7.41
CA ALA A 37 -20.62 -29.40 -7.33
C ALA A 37 -20.66 -29.85 -5.87
N THR A 38 -21.61 -30.73 -5.62
CA THR A 38 -21.86 -31.54 -4.43
C THR A 38 -20.61 -32.19 -3.84
N GLY A 39 -20.49 -32.14 -2.51
CA GLY A 39 -19.93 -33.20 -1.67
C GLY A 39 -18.52 -33.70 -1.99
N LYS A 40 -17.51 -33.00 -1.45
CA LYS A 40 -16.20 -33.48 -0.94
C LYS A 40 -15.33 -32.25 -0.76
N GLN A 41 -14.72 -32.07 0.42
CA GLN A 41 -13.83 -30.92 0.70
C GLN A 41 -12.75 -30.82 -0.39
N PRO A 42 -12.73 -29.77 -1.23
CA PRO A 42 -11.61 -29.57 -2.13
C PRO A 42 -10.48 -28.91 -1.34
N LYS A 43 -9.28 -29.47 -1.45
CA LYS A 43 -8.03 -28.80 -1.07
C LYS A 43 -8.07 -27.39 -1.67
N LYS A 44 -7.97 -26.36 -0.82
CA LYS A 44 -7.89 -24.95 -1.25
C LYS A 44 -6.81 -24.87 -2.35
N PRO A 45 -7.16 -24.47 -3.59
CA PRO A 45 -6.14 -24.15 -4.58
C PRO A 45 -5.27 -23.01 -4.03
N PRO A 46 -4.01 -22.86 -4.47
CA PRO A 46 -3.20 -21.72 -4.10
C PRO A 46 -4.01 -20.47 -4.44
N ALA A 47 -4.30 -19.66 -3.41
CA ALA A 47 -5.08 -18.45 -3.60
C ALA A 47 -4.40 -17.62 -4.70
N GLY A 48 -5.12 -17.33 -5.78
CA GLY A 48 -4.68 -16.34 -6.76
C GLY A 48 -4.37 -15.02 -6.03
N PRO A 49 -3.61 -14.11 -6.65
CA PRO A 49 -3.27 -12.83 -6.01
C PRO A 49 -4.58 -12.09 -5.70
N LYS A 50 -4.94 -12.06 -4.42
CA LYS A 50 -6.13 -11.35 -3.96
C LYS A 50 -5.95 -9.86 -4.25
N LYS A 51 -6.98 -9.22 -4.80
CA LYS A 51 -6.93 -7.82 -5.20
C LYS A 51 -6.95 -6.93 -3.97
N VAL A 52 -5.85 -6.21 -3.76
CA VAL A 52 -5.72 -5.23 -2.67
C VAL A 52 -6.29 -3.89 -3.14
N VAL A 53 -7.31 -3.41 -2.46
CA VAL A 53 -7.91 -2.09 -2.67
C VAL A 53 -7.31 -1.12 -1.65
N TYR A 54 -6.63 -0.08 -2.13
CA TYR A 54 -5.98 0.90 -1.26
C TYR A 54 -6.97 1.97 -0.81
N ALA A 55 -7.01 2.25 0.50
CA ALA A 55 -7.86 3.32 1.02
C ALA A 55 -7.40 4.71 0.57
N ARG A 56 -6.09 4.86 0.30
CA ARG A 56 -5.52 6.06 -0.29
C ARG A 56 -4.72 5.68 -1.54
N PRO A 57 -4.85 6.42 -2.65
CA PRO A 57 -4.18 6.07 -3.90
C PRO A 57 -2.65 6.14 -3.78
N GLU A 58 -2.10 6.98 -2.90
CA GLU A 58 -0.65 7.09 -2.71
C GLU A 58 -0.04 5.81 -2.12
N ASP A 59 -0.82 5.08 -1.33
CA ASP A 59 -0.37 3.84 -0.69
C ASP A 59 -0.06 2.75 -1.72
N GLU A 60 -0.66 2.80 -2.92
CA GLU A 60 -0.32 1.88 -4.02
C GLU A 60 1.11 2.08 -4.50
N TYR A 61 1.54 3.34 -4.65
CA TYR A 61 2.92 3.68 -5.05
C TYR A 61 3.92 3.38 -3.94
N PHE A 62 3.53 3.62 -2.68
CA PHE A 62 4.36 3.25 -1.55
C PHE A 62 4.53 1.73 -1.45
N HIS A 63 3.47 0.96 -1.67
CA HIS A 63 3.54 -0.50 -1.62
C HIS A 63 4.43 -1.06 -2.75
N LYS A 64 4.33 -0.52 -3.97
CA LYS A 64 5.19 -0.89 -5.10
C LYS A 64 6.68 -0.66 -4.85
N GLN A 65 7.03 0.38 -4.09
CA GLN A 65 8.43 0.78 -3.82
C GLN A 65 8.94 0.35 -2.44
N ALA A 66 8.12 -0.34 -1.66
CA ALA A 66 8.48 -0.79 -0.32
C ALA A 66 9.64 -1.80 -0.36
N GLU A 67 10.54 -1.72 0.62
CA GLU A 67 11.59 -2.74 0.82
C GLU A 67 10.97 -4.04 1.31
N TRP A 68 9.96 -3.94 2.17
CA TRP A 68 9.09 -5.02 2.57
C TRP A 68 7.72 -4.47 2.97
N SER A 69 6.71 -5.32 2.88
CA SER A 69 5.37 -5.04 3.36
C SER A 69 4.77 -6.28 4.03
N TYR A 70 3.83 -6.04 4.92
CA TYR A 70 3.04 -7.09 5.55
C TYR A 70 1.60 -6.65 5.72
N ILE A 71 0.67 -7.46 5.22
CA ILE A 71 -0.77 -7.26 5.35
C ILE A 71 -1.31 -8.20 6.41
N PHE A 72 -2.09 -7.67 7.35
CA PHE A 72 -2.67 -8.45 8.44
C PHE A 72 -4.12 -8.07 8.70
N PRO A 73 -4.94 -9.02 9.18
CA PRO A 73 -6.33 -8.76 9.52
C PRO A 73 -6.45 -7.84 10.74
N VAL A 74 -7.49 -7.01 10.75
CA VAL A 74 -7.89 -6.27 11.95
C VAL A 74 -8.67 -7.23 12.84
N ALA A 75 -8.22 -7.43 14.08
CA ALA A 75 -8.97 -8.22 15.04
C ALA A 75 -10.36 -7.59 15.28
N ASN A 76 -11.39 -8.44 15.41
CA ASN A 76 -12.76 -8.07 15.80
C ASN A 76 -13.65 -7.36 14.76
N ARG A 77 -13.37 -7.48 13.45
CA ARG A 77 -14.34 -7.09 12.42
C ARG A 77 -14.80 -8.33 11.64
N ALA A 78 -15.98 -8.83 11.98
CA ALA A 78 -16.68 -9.75 11.08
C ALA A 78 -17.08 -8.94 9.84
N THR A 79 -16.61 -9.34 8.67
CA THR A 79 -17.02 -8.75 7.40
C THR A 79 -18.34 -9.40 7.01
N GLU A 80 -19.37 -8.61 6.72
CA GLU A 80 -20.63 -9.15 6.19
C GLU A 80 -20.44 -9.63 4.75
N LYS A 81 -21.36 -10.46 4.27
CA LYS A 81 -21.36 -10.93 2.88
C LYS A 81 -21.53 -9.71 1.96
N ASP A 82 -20.68 -9.58 0.94
CA ASP A 82 -20.65 -8.45 -0.02
C ASP A 82 -19.94 -7.18 0.49
N GLU A 83 -19.26 -7.24 1.65
CA GLU A 83 -18.38 -6.15 2.11
C GLU A 83 -16.90 -6.45 1.85
N LEU A 84 -16.15 -5.42 1.47
CA LEU A 84 -14.69 -5.54 1.37
C LEU A 84 -14.09 -5.78 2.76
N ARG A 85 -13.28 -6.83 2.88
CA ARG A 85 -12.62 -7.16 4.14
C ARG A 85 -11.55 -6.13 4.46
N GLN A 86 -11.72 -5.41 5.57
CA GLN A 86 -10.71 -4.46 6.01
C GLN A 86 -9.48 -5.18 6.59
N LEU A 87 -8.31 -4.80 6.09
CA LEU A 87 -7.00 -5.23 6.56
C LEU A 87 -6.15 -4.00 6.93
N ARG A 88 -4.98 -4.26 7.51
CA ARG A 88 -3.93 -3.26 7.70
C ARG A 88 -2.72 -3.69 6.91
N ILE A 89 -2.02 -2.71 6.36
CA ILE A 89 -0.71 -2.91 5.75
C ILE A 89 0.32 -2.10 6.52
N VAL A 90 1.47 -2.72 6.78
CA VAL A 90 2.70 -2.05 7.19
C VAL A 90 3.67 -2.11 6.03
N MET A 91 4.29 -0.98 5.71
CA MET A 91 5.28 -0.84 4.64
C MET A 91 6.53 -0.17 5.18
N CYS A 92 7.70 -0.70 4.88
CA CYS A 92 8.98 -0.05 5.15
C CYS A 92 9.54 0.55 3.86
N LEU A 93 9.85 1.84 3.89
CA LEU A 93 10.40 2.57 2.75
C LEU A 93 11.72 3.23 3.10
N LYS A 94 12.72 3.08 2.22
CA LYS A 94 13.92 3.92 2.27
C LYS A 94 13.65 5.31 1.68
N PRO A 95 14.36 6.36 2.13
CA PRO A 95 14.20 7.72 1.61
C PRO A 95 14.28 7.82 0.07
N ALA A 96 15.20 7.07 -0.55
CA ALA A 96 15.35 7.07 -2.01
C ALA A 96 14.12 6.51 -2.73
N LYS A 97 13.54 5.41 -2.20
CA LYS A 97 12.35 4.76 -2.73
C LYS A 97 11.10 5.60 -2.54
N LEU A 98 11.00 6.30 -1.40
CA LEU A 98 9.92 7.25 -1.14
C LEU A 98 9.90 8.40 -2.16
N LYS A 99 11.08 8.94 -2.50
CA LYS A 99 11.20 9.97 -3.56
C LYS A 99 10.76 9.45 -4.92
N LEU A 100 11.08 8.19 -5.25
CA LEU A 100 10.62 7.56 -6.50
C LEU A 100 9.10 7.37 -6.51
N ALA A 101 8.53 6.82 -5.44
CA ALA A 101 7.08 6.67 -5.30
C ALA A 101 6.35 8.01 -5.46
N ARG A 102 6.90 9.08 -4.86
CA ARG A 102 6.34 10.43 -5.01
C ARG A 102 6.42 10.95 -6.44
N LYS A 103 7.54 10.73 -7.14
CA LYS A 103 7.67 11.10 -8.56
C LYS A 103 6.69 10.34 -9.45
N GLU A 104 6.43 9.07 -9.15
CA GLU A 104 5.45 8.28 -9.89
C GLU A 104 4.02 8.77 -9.64
N LEU A 105 3.69 9.07 -8.38
CA LEU A 105 2.41 9.67 -8.01
C LEU A 105 2.18 11.03 -8.68
N ASP A 106 3.20 11.88 -8.69
CA ASP A 106 3.12 13.23 -9.28
C ASP A 106 2.83 13.19 -10.80
N LYS A 107 3.22 12.12 -11.51
CA LYS A 107 2.87 11.94 -12.94
C LYS A 107 1.39 11.70 -13.18
N VAL A 108 0.68 11.13 -12.21
CA VAL A 108 -0.72 10.74 -12.34
C VAL A 108 -1.64 11.81 -11.79
N VAL A 109 -1.33 12.37 -10.63
CA VAL A 109 -2.16 13.37 -9.95
C VAL A 109 -1.86 14.79 -10.43
N GLY A 110 -0.67 15.02 -11.00
CA GLY A 110 -0.15 16.35 -11.28
C GLY A 110 0.33 17.03 -9.99
N ASN A 111 1.49 17.68 -10.04
CA ASN A 111 2.01 18.44 -8.92
C ASN A 111 2.20 19.90 -9.34
N PRO A 112 1.22 20.78 -9.09
CA PRO A 112 1.30 22.18 -9.49
C PRO A 112 2.46 22.91 -8.81
N VAL A 113 2.88 22.48 -7.62
CA VAL A 113 4.00 23.06 -6.87
C VAL A 113 5.35 22.66 -7.47
N ALA A 114 5.49 21.42 -7.96
CA ALA A 114 6.70 21.01 -8.67
C ALA A 114 6.81 21.69 -10.04
N ALA A 115 5.69 21.94 -10.73
CA ALA A 115 5.66 22.69 -11.98
C ALA A 115 6.11 24.15 -11.79
N LEU A 116 5.75 24.78 -10.67
CA LEU A 116 6.18 26.14 -10.31
C LEU A 116 7.67 26.25 -9.92
N ALA A 117 8.29 25.17 -9.44
CA ALA A 117 9.70 25.17 -9.05
C ALA A 117 10.68 24.92 -10.21
N ALA A 118 10.16 24.55 -11.39
CA ALA A 118 10.95 24.29 -12.61
C ALA A 118 10.91 25.43 -13.64
N ALA A 119 10.18 26.51 -13.33
CA ALA A 119 10.10 27.76 -14.11
C ALA A 119 10.96 28.85 -13.46
#